data_AF-A0A2V6KKS6-F1
#
_entry.id   AF-A0A2V6KKS6-F1
#
_cell.length_a   1.000
_cell.length_b   1.000
_cell.length_c   1.000
_cell.angle_alpha   90.00
_cell.angle_beta   90.00
_cell.angle_gamma   90.00
#
_symmetry.space_group_name_H-M   'P 1'
#
loop_
_entity.id
_entity.type
_entity.pdbx_description
1 polymer ?
#
loop_
_entity_poly.entity_id
_entity_poly.type
_entity_poly.pdbx_seq_one_letter_code
_entity_poly.pdbx_strand_id
1 'polypeptide(L)'
;LCNFPPPNGDTPSLMTHQDVETLFHEFGHCLHTIVTRAKYGRFAGTHVPGDFVEAPSQMLQNWVWDKKVLDTFAADYKDPSKKIPAEIVKKMNDA
;
A
#
# COMPACT_ATOMS: atom_id res chain seq x y z
N LEU A 1 0.64 10.62 -5.21
CA LEU A 1 -0.58 10.80 -6.06
C LEU A 1 -0.69 9.57 -6.94
N CYS A 2 -1.89 8.99 -7.14
CA CYS A 2 -2.04 7.73 -7.86
C CYS A 2 -3.09 7.82 -8.98
N ASN A 3 -2.96 6.97 -10.01
CA ASN A 3 -3.88 6.88 -11.14
C ASN A 3 -4.51 5.49 -11.22
N PHE A 4 -5.40 5.17 -10.27
CA PHE A 4 -6.07 3.87 -10.20
C PHE A 4 -7.23 3.77 -11.20
N PRO A 5 -7.59 2.55 -11.63
CA PRO A 5 -8.70 2.34 -12.56
C PRO A 5 -10.02 2.87 -11.97
N PRO A 6 -10.81 3.65 -12.71
CA PRO A 6 -12.13 4.07 -12.26
C PRO A 6 -13.10 2.86 -12.18
N PRO A 7 -14.23 2.99 -11.46
CA PRO A 7 -15.29 1.98 -11.54
C PRO A 7 -15.83 1.84 -12.98
N ASN A 8 -16.39 0.66 -13.29
CA ASN A 8 -16.95 0.34 -14.60
C ASN A 8 -18.37 -0.22 -14.47
N GLY A 9 -19.38 0.61 -14.77
CA GLY A 9 -20.79 0.27 -14.61
C GLY A 9 -21.09 -0.13 -13.16
N ASP A 10 -21.61 -1.33 -12.97
CA ASP A 10 -21.91 -1.90 -11.64
C ASP A 10 -20.68 -2.52 -10.94
N THR A 11 -19.50 -2.48 -11.57
CA THR A 11 -18.26 -2.98 -10.98
C THR A 11 -17.51 -1.84 -10.30
N PRO A 12 -17.14 -1.95 -9.01
CA PRO A 12 -16.36 -0.92 -8.34
C PRO A 12 -14.95 -0.80 -8.95
N SER A 13 -14.19 0.22 -8.51
CA SER A 13 -12.77 0.34 -8.84
C SER A 13 -12.01 -0.86 -8.25
N LEU A 14 -11.67 -1.83 -9.09
CA LEU A 14 -10.86 -2.99 -8.71
C LEU A 14 -9.41 -2.72 -9.06
N MET A 15 -8.52 -2.99 -8.11
CA MET A 15 -7.08 -2.73 -8.22
C MET A 15 -6.31 -4.02 -8.49
N THR A 16 -5.26 -3.93 -9.31
CA THR A 16 -4.26 -5.00 -9.39
C THR A 16 -3.42 -5.03 -8.12
N HIS A 17 -2.66 -6.12 -7.87
CA HIS A 17 -1.75 -6.14 -6.72
C HIS A 17 -0.73 -5.00 -6.77
N GLN A 18 -0.17 -4.74 -7.95
CA GLN A 18 0.80 -3.66 -8.15
C GLN A 18 0.22 -2.28 -7.85
N ASP A 19 -1.07 -2.05 -8.14
CA ASP A 19 -1.76 -0.82 -7.76
C ASP A 19 -1.84 -0.68 -6.22
N VAL A 20 -2.09 -1.78 -5.51
CA VAL A 20 -2.15 -1.78 -4.03
C VAL A 20 -0.74 -1.58 -3.44
N GLU A 21 0.31 -2.15 -4.02
CA GLU A 21 1.70 -1.86 -3.65
C GLU A 21 2.03 -0.38 -3.85
N THR A 22 1.62 0.20 -4.99
CA THR A 22 1.77 1.63 -5.28
C THR A 22 1.04 2.48 -4.25
N LEU A 23 -0.18 2.09 -3.86
CA LEU A 23 -0.93 2.78 -2.80
C LEU A 23 -0.16 2.79 -1.48
N PHE A 24 0.40 1.66 -1.06
CA PHE A 24 1.16 1.56 0.19
C PHE A 24 2.50 2.32 0.13
N HIS A 25 3.14 2.35 -1.05
CA HIS A 25 4.33 3.16 -1.29
C HIS A 25 4.06 4.65 -1.06
N GLU A 26 3.04 5.18 -1.74
CA GLU A 26 2.65 6.58 -1.64
C GLU A 26 2.15 6.91 -0.23
N PHE A 27 1.44 5.98 0.41
CA PHE A 27 1.04 6.12 1.80
C PHE A 27 2.23 6.16 2.76
N GLY A 28 3.35 5.48 2.45
CA GLY A 28 4.59 5.57 3.23
C GLY A 28 5.21 6.96 3.20
N HIS A 29 5.21 7.63 2.03
CA HIS A 29 5.61 9.03 1.92
C HIS A 29 4.67 9.96 2.70
N CYS A 30 3.36 9.72 2.62
CA CYS A 30 2.38 10.45 3.42
C CYS A 30 2.63 10.27 4.92
N LEU A 31 2.85 9.04 5.37
CA LEU A 31 3.10 8.73 6.78
C LEU A 31 4.39 9.38 7.26
N HIS A 32 5.48 9.27 6.48
CA HIS A 32 6.76 9.94 6.76
C HIS A 32 6.58 11.45 6.96
N THR A 33 5.68 12.07 6.18
CA THR A 33 5.32 13.47 6.34
C THR A 33 4.47 13.74 7.59
N ILE A 34 3.43 12.95 7.82
CA ILE A 34 2.44 13.19 8.91
C ILE A 34 3.06 13.00 10.29
N VAL A 35 3.92 12.00 10.47
CA VAL A 35 4.45 11.64 11.81
C VAL A 35 5.66 12.47 12.22
N THR A 36 6.14 13.38 11.37
CA THR A 36 7.27 14.24 11.69
C THR A 36 7.03 15.05 12.96
N ARG A 37 8.06 15.16 13.79
CA ARG A 37 8.08 16.04 14.98
C ARG A 37 9.22 17.07 14.92
N ALA A 38 9.80 17.25 13.74
CA ALA A 38 10.89 18.19 13.55
C ALA A 38 10.44 19.63 13.85
N LYS A 39 11.27 20.38 14.58
CA LYS A 39 10.99 21.77 14.94
C LYS A 39 11.03 22.73 13.75
N TYR A 40 11.85 22.43 12.75
CA TYR A 40 12.10 23.30 11.59
C TYR A 40 11.63 22.62 10.32
N GLY A 41 10.89 23.35 9.46
CA GLY A 41 10.33 22.80 8.22
C GLY A 41 11.38 22.18 7.28
N ARG A 42 12.61 22.72 7.27
CA ARG A 42 13.75 22.18 6.51
C ARG A 42 14.09 20.72 6.86
N PHE A 43 13.72 20.25 8.05
CA PHE A 43 13.98 18.89 8.52
C PHE A 43 12.68 18.07 8.69
N ALA A 44 11.54 18.60 8.25
CA ALA A 44 10.24 17.98 8.49
C ALA A 44 9.83 17.08 7.32
N GLY A 45 9.21 15.96 7.65
CA GLY A 45 8.64 15.04 6.67
C GLY A 45 9.68 14.42 5.76
N THR A 46 9.42 14.42 4.46
CA THR A 46 10.28 13.80 3.44
C THR A 46 11.52 14.63 3.05
N HIS A 47 11.86 15.68 3.81
CA HIS A 47 13.09 16.47 3.60
C HIS A 47 14.34 15.72 4.12
N VAL A 48 14.68 14.62 3.45
CA VAL A 48 15.81 13.72 3.75
C VAL A 48 16.66 13.53 2.48
N PRO A 49 17.86 12.92 2.57
CA PRO A 49 18.62 12.54 1.38
C PRO A 49 17.79 11.71 0.38
N GLY A 50 18.01 11.94 -0.92
CA GLY A 50 17.22 11.30 -1.97
C GLY A 50 17.38 9.78 -2.04
N ASP A 51 18.50 9.24 -1.53
CA ASP A 51 18.73 7.80 -1.38
C ASP A 51 18.05 7.20 -0.14
N PHE A 52 17.59 8.03 0.79
CA PHE A 52 16.84 7.60 1.98
C PHE A 52 15.33 7.81 1.85
N VAL A 53 14.88 8.76 1.03
CA VAL A 53 13.47 9.14 0.94
C VAL A 53 12.56 7.95 0.61
N GLU A 54 13.06 6.98 -0.16
CA GLU A 54 12.31 5.78 -0.54
C GLU A 54 12.31 4.67 0.52
N ALA A 55 13.13 4.76 1.57
CA ALA A 55 13.20 3.69 2.56
C ALA A 55 11.85 3.50 3.30
N PRO A 56 11.16 4.56 3.80
CA PRO A 56 9.86 4.40 4.44
C PRO A 56 8.75 3.93 3.47
N SER A 57 8.76 4.39 2.22
CA SER A 57 7.76 4.02 1.21
C SER A 57 7.90 2.56 0.79
N GLN A 58 9.11 2.12 0.44
CA GLN A 58 9.39 0.73 0.06
C GLN A 58 9.21 -0.24 1.23
N MET A 59 9.54 0.15 2.46
CA MET A 59 9.29 -0.69 3.63
C MET A 59 7.81 -1.06 3.74
N LEU A 60 6.89 -0.10 3.54
CA LEU A 60 5.45 -0.35 3.64
C LEU A 60 4.89 -1.24 2.51
N GLN A 61 5.55 -1.32 1.35
CA GLN A 61 5.13 -2.23 0.27
C GLN A 61 5.10 -3.70 0.74
N ASN A 62 5.98 -4.09 1.68
CA ASN A 62 6.00 -5.46 2.20
C ASN A 62 4.70 -5.88 2.90
N TRP A 63 3.89 -4.94 3.38
CA TRP A 63 2.67 -5.24 4.11
C TRP A 63 1.57 -5.85 3.26
N VAL A 64 1.55 -5.55 1.96
CA VAL A 64 0.54 -6.11 1.07
C VAL A 64 0.87 -7.55 0.63
N TRP A 65 2.03 -8.08 1.06
CA TRP A 65 2.44 -9.46 0.88
C TRP A 65 2.21 -10.33 2.13
N ASP A 66 1.84 -9.72 3.26
CA ASP A 66 1.51 -10.41 4.52
C ASP A 66 0.02 -10.78 4.57
N LYS A 67 -0.27 -12.07 4.77
CA LYS A 67 -1.63 -12.62 4.84
C LYS A 67 -2.49 -11.95 5.92
N LYS A 68 -1.94 -11.68 7.11
CA LYS A 68 -2.70 -11.08 8.21
C LYS A 68 -3.08 -9.66 7.90
N VAL A 69 -2.19 -8.92 7.23
CA VAL A 69 -2.49 -7.55 6.77
C VAL A 69 -3.54 -7.58 5.67
N LEU A 70 -3.37 -8.43 4.65
CA LEU A 70 -4.36 -8.62 3.59
C LEU A 70 -5.75 -8.96 4.16
N ASP A 71 -5.83 -9.80 5.20
CA ASP A 71 -7.10 -10.16 5.82
C ASP A 71 -7.88 -8.97 6.41
N THR A 72 -7.20 -7.86 6.72
CA THR A 72 -7.84 -6.66 7.26
C THR A 72 -8.66 -5.89 6.23
N PHE A 73 -8.34 -5.99 4.93
CA PHE A 73 -8.99 -5.17 3.90
C PHE A 73 -9.34 -5.93 2.62
N ALA A 74 -8.57 -6.96 2.25
CA ALA A 74 -8.74 -7.68 1.00
C ALA A 74 -9.81 -8.77 1.13
N ALA A 75 -10.87 -8.66 0.34
CA ALA A 75 -11.93 -9.64 0.23
C ALA A 75 -12.61 -9.55 -1.14
N ASP A 76 -13.40 -10.56 -1.48
CA ASP A 76 -14.31 -10.48 -2.63
C ASP A 76 -15.26 -9.28 -2.44
N TYR A 77 -15.30 -8.39 -3.44
CA TYR A 77 -16.13 -7.19 -3.37
C TYR A 77 -17.63 -7.50 -3.33
N LYS A 78 -18.05 -8.69 -3.78
CA LYS A 78 -19.43 -9.19 -3.72
C LYS A 78 -19.74 -9.88 -2.39
N ASP A 79 -18.72 -10.39 -1.70
CA ASP A 79 -18.86 -11.14 -0.45
C ASP A 79 -17.63 -10.92 0.46
N PRO A 80 -17.68 -9.92 1.37
CA PRO A 80 -16.56 -9.57 2.24
C PRO A 80 -16.08 -10.69 3.18
N SER A 81 -16.86 -11.78 3.34
CA SER A 81 -16.44 -12.95 4.11
C SER A 81 -15.40 -13.81 3.39
N LYS A 82 -15.34 -13.71 2.05
CA LYS A 82 -14.38 -14.47 1.22
C LYS A 82 -13.05 -13.73 1.14
N LYS A 83 -12.10 -14.19 1.95
CA LYS A 83 -10.71 -13.69 1.97
C LYS A 83 -9.84 -14.37 0.94
N ILE A 84 -8.71 -13.76 0.60
CA ILE A 84 -7.70 -14.37 -0.27
C ILE A 84 -7.18 -15.65 0.43
N PRO A 85 -7.22 -16.82 -0.22
CA PRO A 85 -6.71 -18.04 0.39
C PRO A 85 -5.20 -17.99 0.63
N ALA A 86 -4.73 -18.62 1.72
CA ALA A 86 -3.33 -18.54 2.15
C ALA A 86 -2.36 -19.14 1.11
N GLU A 87 -2.79 -20.18 0.41
CA GLU A 87 -2.03 -20.83 -0.66
C GLU A 87 -1.84 -19.92 -1.89
N ILE A 88 -2.78 -19.00 -2.16
CA ILE A 88 -2.64 -18.03 -3.24
C ILE A 88 -1.60 -16.99 -2.86
N VAL A 89 -1.67 -16.43 -1.65
CA VAL A 89 -0.65 -15.48 -1.14
C VAL A 89 0.73 -16.12 -1.16
N LYS A 90 0.86 -17.39 -0.75
CA LYS A 90 2.12 -18.11 -0.83
C LYS A 90 2.65 -18.20 -2.28
N LYS A 91 1.80 -18.59 -3.23
CA LYS A 91 2.19 -18.66 -4.65
C LYS A 91 2.61 -17.32 -5.23
N MET A 92 1.97 -16.23 -4.79
CA MET A 92 2.34 -14.87 -5.20
C MET A 92 3.74 -14.49 -4.67
N ASN A 93 4.08 -14.88 -3.44
CA ASN A 93 5.40 -14.64 -2.84
C ASN A 93 6.53 -15.49 -3.44
N ASP A 94 6.21 -16.68 -3.96
CA ASP A 94 7.20 -17.63 -4.51
C ASP A 94 7.51 -17.37 -6.00
N ALA A 95 6.82 -16.44 -6.66
CA ALA A 95 6.93 -16.10 -8.08
C ALA A 95 8.02 -15.04 -8.34
#